data_AF-A0A5C6ZQ67-F1
#
_entry.id   AF-A0A5C6ZQ67-F1
#
_cell.length_a   1.000
_cell.length_b   1.000
_cell.length_c   1.000
_cell.angle_alpha   90.00
_cell.angle_beta   90.00
_cell.angle_gamma   90.00
#
_symmetry.space_group_name_H-M   'P 1'
#
loop_
_entity.id
_entity.type
_entity.pdbx_description
1 polymer ?
#
loop_
_entity_poly.entity_id
_entity_poly.type
_entity_poly.pdbx_seq_one_letter_code
_entity_poly.pdbx_strand_id
1 'polypeptide(L)'
;MIARGIELTNNFYLGLHKELLELFSQHNSIELKTLTVFQLYGFGNYDEEAANLKSFITEKTGKWINGKYLYNKKREIDAGHKTKVKIRRDYLTILITAAGYKGYNDYLQNSTYISADVREVEQAILEGSVQNENVLYYVGYYVEDRQYYIKSKFTIYQMKSASWEILYWEKDKEPTIYSYFGKCVPTGGSALSFYFNKEDSSLNKECFVNLFYGNNMNNKPLLLGAYCGFGRSNNPVIGKIIFEEVVNAEAQNEKVRTDEINPIFHHHLYSQRLEVDGILPHKDSDLSVSINRLEIINFLIGSYRGYYLDRNQYLIHITFHVINELGEIKLKINNTNFEGIGRLNKTENYLISEFNEKNQTSYSQFSLQVQPLEKDLFVSHMLVYTGGSVINGKGLLWKVNEKNSKGIPLTNEFYINKSDIDPQKVEKIEQYL
;
A
#
# COMPACT_ATOMS: atom_id res chain seq x y z
N MET A 1 -14.28 35.36 7.55
CA MET A 1 -15.44 34.47 7.30
C MET A 1 -15.68 33.65 8.57
N ILE A 2 -16.72 33.92 9.36
CA ILE A 2 -16.92 33.26 10.66
C ILE A 2 -17.29 31.79 10.42
N ALA A 3 -16.43 30.86 10.83
CA ALA A 3 -16.69 29.43 10.70
C ALA A 3 -18.06 29.07 11.33
N ARG A 4 -18.95 28.42 10.57
CA ARG A 4 -20.31 28.08 11.03
C ARG A 4 -20.36 26.99 12.11
N GLY A 5 -19.25 26.28 12.34
CA GLY A 5 -19.14 25.25 13.37
C GLY A 5 -17.83 25.33 14.15
N ILE A 6 -17.83 24.70 15.32
CA ILE A 6 -16.71 24.54 16.25
C ILE A 6 -16.45 23.04 16.44
N GLU A 7 -15.17 22.68 16.56
CA GLU A 7 -14.77 21.32 16.92
C GLU A 7 -14.57 21.22 18.41
N LEU A 8 -15.16 20.20 19.01
CA LEU A 8 -15.08 19.89 20.44
C LEU A 8 -14.49 18.49 20.58
N THR A 9 -13.69 18.23 21.59
CA THR A 9 -13.39 16.87 22.02
C THR A 9 -14.68 16.13 22.35
N ASN A 10 -14.66 14.81 22.15
CA ASN A 10 -15.81 13.97 22.49
C ASN A 10 -16.18 14.08 23.98
N ASN A 11 -15.18 14.15 24.86
CA ASN A 11 -15.40 14.18 26.31
C ASN A 11 -16.06 15.49 26.77
N PHE A 12 -15.75 16.62 26.15
CA PHE A 12 -16.44 17.87 26.43
C PHE A 12 -17.94 17.75 26.08
N TYR A 13 -18.23 17.26 24.87
CA TYR A 13 -19.62 17.09 24.44
C TYR A 13 -20.37 16.05 25.29
N LEU A 14 -19.72 14.93 25.65
CA LEU A 14 -20.31 13.90 26.51
C LEU A 14 -20.59 14.42 27.92
N GLY A 15 -19.71 15.25 28.49
CA GLY A 15 -19.96 15.93 29.76
C GLY A 15 -21.21 16.81 29.70
N LEU A 16 -21.30 17.65 28.66
CA LEU A 16 -22.46 18.54 28.46
C LEU A 16 -23.75 17.76 28.23
N HIS A 17 -23.68 16.69 27.45
CA HIS A 17 -24.81 15.80 27.20
C HIS A 17 -25.29 15.12 28.48
N LYS A 18 -24.37 14.62 29.31
CA LYS A 18 -24.69 14.00 30.59
C LYS A 18 -25.34 15.00 31.55
N GLU A 19 -24.76 16.20 31.68
CA GLU A 19 -25.30 17.26 32.54
C GLU A 19 -26.73 17.64 32.13
N LEU A 20 -26.99 17.81 30.84
CA LEU A 20 -28.32 18.09 30.32
C LEU A 20 -29.33 16.98 30.62
N LEU A 21 -28.92 15.72 30.54
CA LEU A 21 -29.78 14.59 30.86
C LEU A 21 -30.13 14.53 32.36
N GLU A 22 -29.17 14.82 33.23
CA GLU A 22 -29.40 14.87 34.68
C GLU A 22 -30.31 16.03 35.06
N LEU A 23 -30.09 17.23 34.50
CA LEU A 23 -30.96 18.39 34.70
C LEU A 23 -32.38 18.13 34.19
N PHE A 24 -32.52 17.50 33.02
CA PHE A 24 -33.82 17.12 32.47
C PHE A 24 -34.56 16.11 33.37
N SER A 25 -33.85 15.08 33.84
CA SER A 25 -34.39 14.04 34.73
C SER A 25 -34.88 14.64 36.05
N GLN A 26 -34.09 15.54 36.65
CA GLN A 26 -34.46 16.25 37.87
C GLN A 26 -35.64 17.20 37.65
N HIS A 27 -35.61 17.98 36.57
CA HIS A 27 -36.65 18.97 36.28
C HIS A 27 -38.04 18.34 36.09
N ASN A 28 -38.09 17.17 35.45
CA ASN A 28 -39.35 16.47 35.18
C ASN A 28 -39.67 15.38 36.21
N SER A 29 -38.76 15.09 37.15
CA SER A 29 -38.87 13.96 38.08
C SER A 29 -39.08 12.61 37.38
N ILE A 30 -38.31 12.34 36.32
CA ILE A 30 -38.44 11.13 35.48
C ILE A 30 -37.13 10.35 35.45
N GLU A 31 -37.21 9.02 35.51
CA GLU A 31 -36.08 8.12 35.26
C GLU A 31 -35.82 7.94 33.75
N LEU A 32 -34.65 8.34 33.27
CA LEU A 32 -34.30 8.32 31.83
C LEU A 32 -34.51 6.96 31.13
N LYS A 33 -34.31 5.85 31.85
CA LYS A 33 -34.45 4.48 31.32
C LYS A 33 -35.88 4.13 30.91
N THR A 34 -36.86 4.87 31.42
CA THR A 34 -38.28 4.67 31.10
C THR A 34 -38.67 5.28 29.74
N LEU A 35 -37.81 6.12 29.17
CA LEU A 35 -38.07 6.82 27.91
C LEU A 35 -37.40 6.10 26.74
N THR A 36 -38.14 5.99 25.62
CA THR A 36 -37.53 5.57 24.35
C THR A 36 -36.59 6.66 23.83
N VAL A 37 -35.67 6.31 22.92
CA VAL A 37 -34.79 7.30 22.28
C VAL A 37 -35.58 8.39 21.56
N PHE A 38 -36.68 8.04 20.88
CA PHE A 38 -37.54 9.01 20.20
C PHE A 38 -38.19 9.97 21.20
N GLN A 39 -38.70 9.46 22.32
CA GLN A 39 -39.29 10.28 23.38
C GLN A 39 -38.25 11.15 24.07
N LEU A 40 -37.12 10.57 24.50
CA LEU A 40 -36.08 11.28 25.23
C LEU A 40 -35.59 12.51 24.47
N TYR A 41 -35.33 12.37 23.17
CA TYR A 41 -34.78 13.46 22.37
C TYR A 41 -35.86 14.30 21.67
N GLY A 42 -37.13 13.88 21.65
CA GLY A 42 -38.22 14.64 21.01
C GLY A 42 -38.10 14.66 19.48
N PHE A 43 -37.96 13.50 18.84
CA PHE A 43 -37.98 13.37 17.38
C PHE A 43 -38.66 12.08 16.91
N GLY A 44 -39.16 12.07 15.66
CA GLY A 44 -39.87 10.91 15.11
C GLY A 44 -41.30 10.84 15.67
N ASN A 45 -41.76 9.63 15.97
CA ASN A 45 -43.08 9.39 16.55
C ASN A 45 -43.03 9.45 18.08
N TYR A 46 -42.82 10.65 18.63
CA TYR A 46 -42.82 10.93 20.07
C TYR A 46 -44.11 11.65 20.47
N ASP A 47 -44.48 11.59 21.75
CA ASP A 47 -45.59 12.34 22.30
C ASP A 47 -45.11 13.75 22.69
N GLU A 48 -45.67 14.78 22.06
CA GLU A 48 -45.31 16.19 22.28
C GLU A 48 -45.72 16.71 23.66
N GLU A 49 -46.78 16.14 24.25
CA GLU A 49 -47.29 16.51 25.57
C GLU A 49 -46.46 15.85 26.68
N ALA A 50 -45.76 14.75 26.37
CA ALA A 50 -44.88 14.08 27.31
C ALA A 50 -43.48 14.73 27.34
N ALA A 51 -42.84 14.66 28.52
CA ALA A 51 -41.53 15.23 28.75
C ALA A 51 -40.48 14.71 27.74
N ASN A 52 -39.71 15.64 27.19
CA ASN A 52 -38.60 15.35 26.28
C ASN A 52 -37.54 16.46 26.34
N LEU A 53 -36.31 16.11 25.96
CA LEU A 53 -35.17 17.01 26.07
C LEU A 53 -35.26 18.22 25.14
N LYS A 54 -35.92 18.08 23.98
CA LYS A 54 -36.19 19.20 23.06
C LYS A 54 -37.08 20.25 23.74
N SER A 55 -38.21 19.85 24.31
CA SER A 55 -39.12 20.75 25.03
C SER A 55 -38.44 21.40 26.23
N PHE A 56 -37.69 20.62 27.03
CA PHE A 56 -36.92 21.14 28.16
C PHE A 56 -35.90 22.22 27.76
N ILE A 57 -35.10 21.98 26.72
CA ILE A 57 -34.12 22.95 26.22
C ILE A 57 -34.82 24.21 25.70
N THR A 58 -35.93 24.04 24.97
CA THR A 58 -36.70 25.17 24.45
C THR A 58 -37.35 25.99 25.56
N GLU A 59 -37.87 25.37 26.61
CA GLU A 59 -38.37 26.04 27.80
C GLU A 59 -37.27 26.86 28.49
N LYS A 60 -36.10 26.27 28.73
CA LYS A 60 -34.99 26.94 29.43
C LYS A 60 -34.36 28.09 28.65
N THR A 61 -34.38 28.03 27.33
CA THR A 61 -33.64 28.98 26.47
C THR A 61 -34.52 29.91 25.65
N GLY A 62 -35.82 29.63 25.56
CA GLY A 62 -36.74 30.29 24.63
C GLY A 62 -36.42 30.03 23.15
N LYS A 63 -35.52 29.10 22.83
CA LYS A 63 -35.05 28.83 21.46
C LYS A 63 -35.43 27.43 21.01
N TRP A 64 -35.93 27.35 19.78
CA TRP A 64 -36.22 26.06 19.16
C TRP A 64 -34.94 25.26 18.92
N ILE A 65 -35.01 23.93 19.13
CA ILE A 65 -33.90 23.02 18.88
C ILE A 65 -34.36 21.74 18.17
N ASN A 66 -33.49 21.18 17.32
CA ASN A 66 -33.72 19.89 16.69
C ASN A 66 -33.16 18.75 17.55
N GLY A 67 -34.02 18.02 18.25
CA GLY A 67 -33.63 16.88 19.08
C GLY A 67 -32.88 15.75 18.35
N LYS A 68 -33.23 15.50 17.08
CA LYS A 68 -32.55 14.50 16.23
C LYS A 68 -31.08 14.85 16.01
N TYR A 69 -30.75 16.15 15.95
CA TYR A 69 -29.36 16.59 15.78
C TYR A 69 -28.52 16.24 17.01
N LEU A 70 -29.02 16.45 18.22
CA LEU A 70 -28.34 16.07 19.46
C LEU A 70 -28.10 14.55 19.52
N TYR A 71 -29.15 13.77 19.25
CA TYR A 71 -29.04 12.30 19.19
C TYR A 71 -27.99 11.85 18.17
N ASN A 72 -28.01 12.42 16.95
CA ASN A 72 -27.06 12.06 15.91
C ASN A 72 -25.61 12.36 16.31
N LYS A 73 -25.36 13.45 17.06
CA LYS A 73 -24.01 13.80 17.57
C LYS A 73 -23.54 12.87 18.66
N LYS A 74 -24.42 12.48 19.59
CA LYS A 74 -24.11 11.42 20.57
C LYS A 74 -23.79 10.10 19.87
N ARG A 75 -24.59 9.71 18.86
CA ARG A 75 -24.39 8.49 18.08
C ARG A 75 -23.09 8.51 17.27
N GLU A 76 -22.72 9.67 16.71
CA GLU A 76 -21.44 9.87 16.00
C GLU A 76 -20.24 9.59 16.92
N ILE A 77 -20.32 10.06 18.18
CA ILE A 77 -19.29 9.81 19.20
C ILE A 77 -19.27 8.34 19.62
N ASP A 78 -20.43 7.73 19.87
CA ASP A 78 -20.53 6.34 20.32
C ASP A 78 -20.03 5.33 19.28
N ALA A 79 -20.17 5.65 17.99
CA ALA A 79 -19.64 4.84 16.90
C ALA A 79 -18.09 4.91 16.82
N GLY A 80 -17.47 5.90 17.47
CA GLY A 80 -16.02 5.97 17.66
C GLY A 80 -15.20 6.34 16.40
N HIS A 81 -15.83 6.92 15.38
CA HIS A 81 -15.16 7.26 14.11
C HIS A 81 -14.36 8.57 14.17
N LYS A 82 -14.52 9.39 15.22
CA LYS A 82 -13.82 10.70 15.34
C LYS A 82 -13.43 10.95 16.78
N THR A 83 -12.29 11.60 17.00
CA THR A 83 -11.82 12.05 18.32
C THR A 83 -12.41 13.40 18.75
N LYS A 84 -13.00 14.12 17.78
CA LYS A 84 -13.67 15.40 17.96
C LYS A 84 -15.02 15.40 17.25
N VAL A 85 -15.99 16.10 17.82
CA VAL A 85 -17.31 16.33 17.26
C VAL A 85 -17.41 17.77 16.76
N LYS A 86 -17.79 17.93 15.48
CA LYS A 86 -18.08 19.26 14.92
C LYS A 86 -19.55 19.61 15.17
N ILE A 87 -19.77 20.68 15.91
CA ILE A 87 -21.10 21.20 16.24
C ILE A 87 -21.28 22.62 15.70
N ARG A 88 -22.50 23.02 15.36
CA ARG A 88 -22.77 24.43 15.03
C ARG A 88 -22.68 25.29 16.29
N ARG A 89 -22.10 26.48 16.18
CA ARG A 89 -21.84 27.37 17.33
C ARG A 89 -23.12 27.83 18.01
N ASP A 90 -24.13 28.21 17.24
CA ASP A 90 -25.47 28.56 17.70
C ASP A 90 -26.13 27.43 18.49
N TYR A 91 -26.02 26.19 17.98
CA TYR A 91 -26.56 25.01 18.63
C TYR A 91 -25.85 24.73 19.96
N LEU A 92 -24.51 24.81 19.98
CA LEU A 92 -23.72 24.64 21.20
C LEU A 92 -24.10 25.67 22.28
N THR A 93 -24.26 26.95 21.89
CA THR A 93 -24.68 28.00 22.82
C THR A 93 -26.03 27.67 23.45
N ILE A 94 -27.01 27.19 22.69
CA ILE A 94 -28.33 26.79 23.22
C ILE A 94 -28.17 25.69 24.27
N LEU A 95 -27.38 24.65 23.98
CA LEU A 95 -27.14 23.55 24.91
C LEU A 95 -26.50 24.01 26.21
N ILE A 96 -25.47 24.86 26.12
CA ILE A 96 -24.76 25.39 27.28
C ILE A 96 -25.65 26.29 28.14
N THR A 97 -26.48 27.13 27.50
CA THR A 97 -27.45 27.96 28.21
C THR A 97 -28.53 27.12 28.89
N ALA A 98 -29.00 26.04 28.25
CA ALA A 98 -29.94 25.11 28.88
C ALA A 98 -29.35 24.40 30.10
N ALA A 99 -28.03 24.18 30.11
CA ALA A 99 -27.30 23.65 31.27
C ALA A 99 -27.06 24.71 32.38
N GLY A 100 -27.42 25.98 32.16
CA GLY A 100 -27.34 27.04 33.17
C GLY A 100 -26.13 27.96 33.07
N TYR A 101 -25.30 27.85 32.02
CA TYR A 101 -24.07 28.63 31.86
C TYR A 101 -24.23 29.74 30.83
N LYS A 102 -23.47 30.82 30.99
CA LYS A 102 -23.52 32.02 30.13
C LYS A 102 -22.97 31.78 28.73
N GLY A 103 -22.11 30.77 28.55
CA GLY A 103 -21.51 30.45 27.27
C GLY A 103 -20.35 29.47 27.39
N TYR A 104 -19.66 29.25 26.27
CA TYR A 104 -18.62 28.22 26.16
C TYR A 104 -17.54 28.30 27.25
N ASN A 105 -16.93 29.48 27.44
CA ASN A 105 -15.88 29.66 28.45
C ASN A 105 -16.38 29.45 29.89
N ASP A 106 -17.63 29.85 30.16
CA ASP A 106 -18.24 29.69 31.47
C ASP A 106 -18.47 28.21 31.79
N TYR A 107 -18.99 27.45 30.83
CA TYR A 107 -19.12 25.99 30.95
C TYR A 107 -17.76 25.31 31.10
N LEU A 108 -16.79 25.68 30.26
CA LEU A 108 -15.44 25.13 30.30
C LEU A 108 -14.78 25.32 31.67
N GLN A 109 -14.99 26.47 32.32
CA GLN A 109 -14.36 26.78 33.59
C GLN A 109 -15.17 26.33 34.82
N ASN A 110 -16.49 26.17 34.71
CA ASN A 110 -17.34 25.97 35.89
C ASN A 110 -18.09 24.62 35.92
N SER A 111 -18.17 23.86 34.82
CA SER A 111 -18.91 22.58 34.83
C SER A 111 -18.19 21.47 35.58
N THR A 112 -18.89 20.80 36.50
CA THR A 112 -18.40 19.63 37.24
C THR A 112 -18.44 18.34 36.41
N TYR A 113 -19.01 18.37 35.21
CA TYR A 113 -19.18 17.21 34.32
C TYR A 113 -18.05 17.03 33.31
N ILE A 114 -17.06 17.93 33.35
CA ILE A 114 -15.82 17.84 32.56
C ILE A 114 -14.61 17.86 33.50
N SER A 115 -13.66 16.94 33.28
CA SER A 115 -12.45 16.81 34.10
C SER A 115 -11.43 17.91 33.78
N ALA A 116 -10.44 18.08 34.67
CA ALA A 116 -9.30 18.98 34.47
C ALA A 116 -8.59 18.73 33.12
N ASP A 117 -8.33 17.46 32.77
CA ASP A 117 -7.69 17.09 31.50
C ASP A 117 -8.50 17.52 30.28
N VAL A 118 -9.83 17.39 30.33
CA VAL A 118 -10.70 17.84 29.24
C VAL A 118 -10.62 19.37 29.09
N ARG A 119 -10.53 20.08 30.23
CA ARG A 119 -10.46 21.54 30.25
C ARG A 119 -9.17 22.05 29.62
N GLU A 120 -8.05 21.42 29.97
CA GLU A 120 -6.74 21.74 29.41
C GLU A 120 -6.71 21.53 27.89
N VAL A 121 -7.21 20.38 27.41
CA VAL A 121 -7.26 20.08 25.97
C VAL A 121 -8.16 21.05 25.20
N GLU A 122 -9.35 21.35 25.71
CA GLU A 122 -10.28 22.30 25.07
C GLU A 122 -9.74 23.74 25.08
N GLN A 123 -9.07 24.14 26.16
CA GLN A 123 -8.45 25.45 26.27
C GLN A 123 -7.27 25.60 25.29
N ALA A 124 -6.45 24.56 25.15
CA ALA A 124 -5.39 24.55 24.14
C ALA A 124 -5.97 24.55 22.71
N ILE A 125 -7.12 23.92 22.46
CA ILE A 125 -7.82 23.98 21.15
C ILE A 125 -8.29 25.41 20.86
N LEU A 126 -8.84 26.12 21.85
CA LEU A 126 -9.26 27.51 21.74
C LEU A 126 -8.09 28.46 21.47
N GLU A 127 -6.98 28.25 22.17
CA GLU A 127 -5.78 29.09 22.10
C GLU A 127 -4.91 28.77 20.87
N GLY A 128 -5.27 27.73 20.10
CA GLY A 128 -4.52 27.29 18.92
C GLY A 128 -3.17 26.66 19.26
N SER A 129 -2.97 26.25 20.51
CA SER A 129 -1.69 25.84 21.10
C SER A 129 -1.49 24.33 21.25
N VAL A 130 -2.43 23.49 20.78
CA VAL A 130 -2.26 22.02 20.85
C VAL A 130 -1.16 21.53 19.91
N GLN A 131 0.05 21.34 20.43
CA GLN A 131 0.87 20.21 20.00
C GLN A 131 0.25 18.93 20.60
N ASN A 132 -0.37 18.12 19.75
CA ASN A 132 -0.96 16.84 20.17
C ASN A 132 0.19 15.86 20.46
N GLU A 133 0.57 15.66 21.71
CA GLU A 133 1.64 14.74 22.12
C GLU A 133 1.42 13.27 21.69
N ASN A 134 0.21 12.91 21.23
CA ASN A 134 -0.15 11.56 20.77
C ASN A 134 -0.56 11.49 19.29
N VAL A 135 -0.20 12.48 18.48
CA VAL A 135 -0.41 12.46 17.03
C VAL A 135 0.92 12.40 16.33
N LEU A 136 1.14 11.32 15.59
CA LEU A 136 2.34 11.14 14.78
C LEU A 136 2.03 11.47 13.33
N TYR A 137 2.87 12.33 12.76
CA TYR A 137 2.75 12.77 11.38
C TYR A 137 3.82 12.09 10.54
N TYR A 138 3.39 11.48 9.44
CA TYR A 138 4.28 10.82 8.50
C TYR A 138 4.00 11.27 7.07
N VAL A 139 5.06 11.28 6.26
CA VAL A 139 4.99 11.34 4.81
C VAL A 139 5.17 9.94 4.25
N GLY A 140 4.16 9.42 3.56
CA GLY A 140 4.18 8.10 2.95
C GLY A 140 4.66 8.13 1.51
N TYR A 141 5.55 7.22 1.14
CA TYR A 141 6.12 7.06 -0.18
C TYR A 141 5.82 5.65 -0.71
N TYR A 142 5.20 5.57 -1.89
CA TYR A 142 4.97 4.30 -2.57
C TYR A 142 4.86 4.50 -4.09
N VAL A 143 4.93 3.40 -4.83
CA VAL A 143 4.91 3.38 -6.31
C VAL A 143 3.52 3.01 -6.81
N GLU A 144 3.07 3.67 -7.89
CA GLU A 144 1.83 3.36 -8.61
C GLU A 144 2.10 2.75 -10.00
N ASP A 145 1.08 2.71 -10.87
CA ASP A 145 1.20 2.23 -12.24
C ASP A 145 2.16 3.12 -13.06
N ARG A 146 2.99 2.49 -13.91
CA ARG A 146 4.10 3.10 -14.69
C ARG A 146 5.28 3.64 -13.87
N GLN A 147 5.54 3.11 -12.68
CA GLN A 147 6.70 3.47 -11.84
C GLN A 147 6.71 4.94 -11.36
N TYR A 148 5.54 5.60 -11.37
CA TYR A 148 5.40 6.92 -10.77
C TYR A 148 5.36 6.83 -9.25
N TYR A 149 6.10 7.72 -8.60
CA TYR A 149 6.15 7.81 -7.15
C TYR A 149 5.07 8.75 -6.63
N ILE A 150 4.42 8.31 -5.56
CA ILE A 150 3.36 9.06 -4.93
C ILE A 150 3.73 9.37 -3.50
N LYS A 151 3.53 10.63 -3.13
CA LYS A 151 3.56 11.10 -1.75
C LYS A 151 2.17 11.07 -1.15
N SER A 152 2.10 10.77 0.12
CA SER A 152 0.87 10.74 0.89
C SER A 152 1.09 11.32 2.28
N LYS A 153 0.04 11.85 2.88
CA LYS A 153 0.03 12.22 4.30
C LYS A 153 -0.54 11.05 5.08
N PHE A 154 0.17 10.59 6.08
CA PHE A 154 -0.31 9.55 6.97
C PHE A 154 -0.20 10.04 8.40
N THR A 155 -1.32 10.08 9.10
CA THR A 155 -1.37 10.65 10.45
C THR A 155 -1.99 9.62 11.38
N ILE A 156 -1.22 9.20 12.38
CA ILE A 156 -1.64 8.22 13.39
C ILE A 156 -2.14 8.98 14.60
N TYR A 157 -3.36 8.67 15.03
CA TYR A 157 -3.99 9.26 16.21
C TYR A 157 -4.01 8.24 17.35
N GLN A 158 -3.24 8.50 18.41
CA GLN A 158 -3.24 7.73 19.66
C GLN A 158 -3.04 6.21 19.48
N MET A 159 -2.37 5.77 18.40
CA MET A 159 -2.25 4.34 18.03
C MET A 159 -3.58 3.59 17.87
N LYS A 160 -4.70 4.31 17.70
CA LYS A 160 -6.05 3.72 17.62
C LYS A 160 -6.70 3.90 16.27
N SER A 161 -6.31 4.93 15.53
CA SER A 161 -6.85 5.25 14.21
C SER A 161 -5.81 5.98 13.38
N ALA A 162 -6.02 6.03 12.07
CA ALA A 162 -5.18 6.79 11.16
C ALA A 162 -6.02 7.47 10.08
N SER A 163 -5.53 8.62 9.60
CA SER A 163 -5.94 9.20 8.33
C SER A 163 -4.84 9.00 7.31
N TRP A 164 -5.24 8.72 6.07
CA TRP A 164 -4.32 8.61 4.95
C TRP A 164 -4.85 9.42 3.77
N GLU A 165 -4.10 10.44 3.37
CA GLU A 165 -4.40 11.25 2.19
C GLU A 165 -3.37 10.97 1.11
N ILE A 166 -3.82 10.52 -0.03
CA ILE A 166 -3.00 10.27 -1.21
C ILE A 166 -3.12 11.46 -2.14
N LEU A 167 -1.98 12.04 -2.54
CA LEU A 167 -1.95 13.21 -3.41
C LEU A 167 -1.44 12.82 -4.79
N TYR A 168 -2.32 12.89 -5.78
CA TYR A 168 -1.99 12.63 -7.16
C TYR A 168 -1.70 13.94 -7.88
N TRP A 169 -0.43 14.16 -8.16
CA TRP A 169 0.04 15.28 -8.97
C TRP A 169 -0.15 14.96 -10.44
N GLU A 170 -1.14 15.61 -11.07
CA GLU A 170 -1.20 15.68 -12.54
C GLU A 170 -0.29 16.82 -12.98
N LYS A 171 0.45 16.64 -14.09
CA LYS A 171 1.39 17.65 -14.61
C LYS A 171 0.74 19.04 -14.62
N ASP A 172 1.35 19.96 -13.88
CA ASP A 172 1.05 21.40 -13.81
C ASP A 172 -0.30 21.81 -13.18
N LYS A 173 -0.90 20.96 -12.32
CA LYS A 173 -2.14 21.28 -11.58
C LYS A 173 -2.03 21.00 -10.07
N GLU A 174 -2.97 21.57 -9.33
CA GLU A 174 -3.25 21.18 -7.94
C GLU A 174 -3.51 19.66 -7.86
N PRO A 175 -3.00 18.98 -6.82
CA PRO A 175 -3.10 17.53 -6.73
C PRO A 175 -4.53 17.10 -6.46
N THR A 176 -4.95 16.00 -7.09
CA THR A 176 -6.19 15.32 -6.69
C THR A 176 -5.93 14.57 -5.39
N ILE A 177 -6.72 14.85 -4.36
CA ILE A 177 -6.57 14.26 -3.04
C ILE A 177 -7.62 13.17 -2.85
N TYR A 178 -7.17 11.96 -2.50
CA TYR A 178 -8.04 10.90 -2.02
C TYR A 178 -7.77 10.62 -0.55
N SER A 179 -8.82 10.63 0.26
CA SER A 179 -8.71 10.47 1.70
C SER A 179 -9.30 9.14 2.14
N TYR A 180 -8.66 8.56 3.15
CA TYR A 180 -9.10 7.38 3.86
C TYR A 180 -9.02 7.66 5.35
N PHE A 181 -10.00 7.18 6.10
CA PHE A 181 -9.96 7.14 7.54
C PHE A 181 -10.21 5.73 8.05
N GLY A 182 -9.41 5.30 9.02
CA GLY A 182 -9.33 3.90 9.39
C GLY A 182 -8.99 3.66 10.85
N LYS A 183 -9.32 2.47 11.33
CA LYS A 183 -9.04 2.01 12.69
C LYS A 183 -7.73 1.23 12.72
N CYS A 184 -6.97 1.39 13.80
CA CYS A 184 -5.83 0.54 14.08
C CYS A 184 -6.32 -0.78 14.68
N VAL A 185 -5.89 -1.89 14.08
CA VAL A 185 -6.07 -3.25 14.59
C VAL A 185 -4.73 -3.67 15.18
N PRO A 186 -4.63 -3.85 16.51
CA PRO A 186 -3.40 -4.28 17.15
C PRO A 186 -3.03 -5.69 16.66
N THR A 187 -1.89 -5.84 15.99
CA THR A 187 -1.41 -7.14 15.48
C THR A 187 -0.24 -7.69 16.30
N GLY A 188 -0.40 -7.70 17.63
CA GLY A 188 0.67 -8.08 18.57
C GLY A 188 1.64 -6.93 18.86
N GLY A 189 2.81 -7.25 19.44
CA GLY A 189 3.76 -6.24 19.93
C GLY A 189 4.70 -5.63 18.88
N SER A 190 4.66 -6.05 17.60
CA SER A 190 5.67 -5.70 16.60
C SER A 190 5.17 -5.05 15.30
N ALA A 191 3.85 -5.00 15.11
CA ALA A 191 3.23 -4.44 13.92
C ALA A 191 1.91 -3.73 14.24
N LEU A 192 1.65 -2.61 13.57
CA LEU A 192 0.37 -1.91 13.59
C LEU A 192 -0.33 -2.14 12.26
N SER A 193 -1.53 -2.68 12.31
CA SER A 193 -2.38 -2.80 11.12
C SER A 193 -3.43 -1.71 11.12
N PHE A 194 -3.72 -1.13 9.97
CA PHE A 194 -4.71 -0.10 9.78
C PHE A 194 -5.70 -0.55 8.71
N TYR A 195 -6.97 -0.58 9.08
CA TYR A 195 -8.07 -0.90 8.18
C TYR A 195 -8.88 0.35 7.88
N PHE A 196 -8.95 0.71 6.60
CA PHE A 196 -9.68 1.86 6.08
C PHE A 196 -10.98 1.39 5.43
N ASN A 197 -12.12 1.80 5.99
CA ASN A 197 -13.45 1.41 5.52
C ASN A 197 -13.82 2.18 4.24
N LYS A 198 -14.63 1.56 3.38
CA LYS A 198 -15.18 2.21 2.18
C LYS A 198 -16.01 3.46 2.50
N GLU A 199 -16.79 3.41 3.59
CA GLU A 199 -17.72 4.47 4.00
C GLU A 199 -17.00 5.74 4.46
N ASP A 200 -15.75 5.57 4.92
CA ASP A 200 -14.87 6.61 5.42
C ASP A 200 -13.76 6.96 4.39
N SER A 201 -13.98 6.62 3.11
CA SER A 201 -13.08 6.87 1.99
C SER A 201 -13.73 7.75 0.93
N SER A 202 -12.97 8.70 0.37
CA SER A 202 -13.42 9.51 -0.77
C SER A 202 -13.68 8.69 -2.05
N LEU A 203 -13.10 7.49 -2.14
CA LEU A 203 -13.20 6.60 -3.29
C LEU A 203 -14.28 5.52 -3.13
N ASN A 204 -14.93 5.44 -1.97
CA ASN A 204 -15.82 4.33 -1.61
C ASN A 204 -15.14 2.95 -1.78
N LYS A 205 -13.86 2.87 -1.40
CA LYS A 205 -13.06 1.64 -1.46
C LYS A 205 -12.36 1.38 -0.15
N GLU A 206 -12.24 0.10 0.17
CA GLU A 206 -11.48 -0.35 1.34
C GLU A 206 -9.99 -0.38 1.03
N CYS A 207 -9.20 -0.16 2.06
CA CYS A 207 -7.75 -0.26 1.97
C CYS A 207 -7.18 -0.74 3.29
N PHE A 208 -6.02 -1.38 3.23
CA PHE A 208 -5.31 -1.91 4.38
C PHE A 208 -3.85 -1.46 4.32
N VAL A 209 -3.32 -1.01 5.46
CA VAL A 209 -1.89 -0.69 5.61
C VAL A 209 -1.36 -1.41 6.85
N ASN A 210 -0.28 -2.13 6.70
CA ASN A 210 0.42 -2.77 7.82
C ASN A 210 1.80 -2.13 7.98
N LEU A 211 2.10 -1.66 9.18
CA LEU A 211 3.38 -1.06 9.55
C LEU A 211 4.14 -2.00 10.46
N PHE A 212 5.36 -2.32 10.08
CA PHE A 212 6.28 -3.06 10.93
C PHE A 212 7.17 -2.09 11.70
N TYR A 213 7.12 -2.13 13.03
CA TYR A 213 7.95 -1.30 13.89
C TYR A 213 8.86 -2.11 14.83
N GLY A 214 8.78 -3.44 14.82
CA GLY A 214 9.63 -4.30 15.65
C GLY A 214 9.42 -4.03 17.15
N ASN A 215 10.50 -3.82 17.92
CA ASN A 215 10.39 -3.76 19.39
C ASN A 215 9.99 -2.38 19.94
N ASN A 216 10.22 -1.28 19.21
CA ASN A 216 9.88 0.07 19.67
C ASN A 216 9.69 1.01 18.48
N MET A 217 8.54 1.70 18.45
CA MET A 217 8.20 2.68 17.42
C MET A 217 8.72 4.09 17.75
N ASN A 218 8.85 4.43 19.04
CA ASN A 218 9.01 5.81 19.53
C ASN A 218 10.35 6.49 19.21
N ASN A 219 11.22 5.89 18.40
CA ASN A 219 12.51 6.49 17.99
C ASN A 219 12.88 6.12 16.55
N LYS A 220 11.87 5.80 15.71
CA LYS A 220 12.10 5.35 14.34
C LYS A 220 11.72 6.46 13.35
N PRO A 221 12.69 7.15 12.74
CA PRO A 221 12.41 8.20 11.76
C PRO A 221 11.76 7.65 10.49
N LEU A 222 11.88 6.33 10.27
CA LEU A 222 11.31 5.62 9.14
C LEU A 222 10.58 4.37 9.62
N LEU A 223 9.36 4.20 9.11
CA LEU A 223 8.58 2.97 9.23
C LEU A 223 8.44 2.32 7.87
N LEU A 224 8.56 1.00 7.85
CA LEU A 224 8.33 0.19 6.65
C LEU A 224 6.99 -0.50 6.78
N GLY A 225 6.27 -0.56 5.66
CA GLY A 225 4.97 -1.21 5.64
C GLY A 225 4.65 -1.84 4.30
N ALA A 226 3.49 -2.49 4.29
CA ALA A 226 2.82 -2.94 3.09
C ALA A 226 1.42 -2.35 3.05
N TYR A 227 0.96 -1.95 1.87
CA TYR A 227 -0.41 -1.52 1.63
C TYR A 227 -1.10 -2.50 0.68
N CYS A 228 -2.41 -2.68 0.86
CA CYS A 228 -3.29 -3.42 -0.03
C CYS A 228 -4.53 -2.57 -0.31
N GLY A 229 -4.87 -2.36 -1.57
CA GLY A 229 -5.98 -1.50 -1.97
C GLY A 229 -6.29 -1.64 -3.45
N PHE A 230 -6.67 -0.55 -4.09
CA PHE A 230 -7.02 -0.52 -5.50
C PHE A 230 -6.24 0.58 -6.24
N GLY A 231 -5.69 0.24 -7.41
CA GLY A 231 -5.04 1.24 -8.29
C GLY A 231 -6.06 2.11 -9.05
N ARG A 232 -5.55 3.08 -9.84
CA ARG A 232 -6.35 3.90 -10.78
C ARG A 232 -7.23 3.08 -11.71
N SER A 233 -6.74 1.94 -12.20
CA SER A 233 -7.48 1.02 -13.07
C SER A 233 -8.53 0.17 -12.34
N ASN A 234 -8.76 0.41 -11.04
CA ASN A 234 -9.66 -0.35 -10.18
C ASN A 234 -9.28 -1.83 -9.98
N ASN A 235 -8.07 -2.21 -10.34
CA ASN A 235 -7.49 -3.52 -10.04
C ASN A 235 -7.01 -3.57 -8.59
N PRO A 236 -7.13 -4.71 -7.90
CA PRO A 236 -6.50 -4.92 -6.59
C PRO A 236 -4.98 -4.82 -6.69
N VAL A 237 -4.37 -4.16 -5.73
CA VAL A 237 -2.92 -3.91 -5.70
C VAL A 237 -2.38 -4.15 -4.30
N ILE A 238 -1.16 -4.66 -4.23
CA ILE A 238 -0.39 -4.76 -2.99
C ILE A 238 1.02 -4.23 -3.25
N GLY A 239 1.59 -3.50 -2.31
CA GLY A 239 2.96 -3.01 -2.47
C GLY A 239 3.61 -2.57 -1.17
N LYS A 240 4.92 -2.34 -1.23
CA LYS A 240 5.66 -1.72 -0.12
C LYS A 240 5.37 -0.23 -0.03
N ILE A 241 5.44 0.28 1.19
CA ILE A 241 5.33 1.71 1.51
C ILE A 241 6.36 2.08 2.59
N ILE A 242 6.93 3.28 2.47
CA ILE A 242 7.83 3.88 3.46
C ILE A 242 7.11 5.06 4.07
N PHE A 243 7.15 5.19 5.39
CA PHE A 243 6.66 6.36 6.12
C PHE A 243 7.83 7.07 6.80
N GLU A 244 8.03 8.34 6.47
CA GLU A 244 9.03 9.21 7.09
C GLU A 244 8.37 10.14 8.09
N GLU A 245 8.84 10.13 9.33
CA GLU A 245 8.29 10.96 10.40
C GLU A 245 8.59 12.45 10.16
N VAL A 246 7.61 13.30 10.47
CA VAL A 246 7.75 14.76 10.44
C VAL A 246 7.20 15.36 11.73
N VAL A 247 7.76 16.51 12.11
CA VAL A 247 7.53 17.13 13.42
C VAL A 247 6.08 17.57 13.66
N ASN A 248 5.36 17.98 12.62
CA ASN A 248 3.99 18.49 12.74
C ASN A 248 3.24 18.46 11.39
N ALA A 249 1.96 18.83 11.42
CA ALA A 249 1.09 18.86 10.26
C ALA A 249 1.52 19.87 9.18
N GLU A 250 2.14 20.99 9.57
CA GLU A 250 2.61 22.02 8.64
C GLU A 250 3.78 21.49 7.81
N ALA A 251 4.79 20.92 8.48
CA ALA A 251 5.92 20.25 7.83
C ALA A 251 5.46 19.09 6.93
N GLN A 252 4.46 18.31 7.36
CA GLN A 252 3.84 17.28 6.53
C GLN A 252 3.24 17.84 5.24
N ASN A 253 2.49 18.94 5.34
CA ASN A 253 1.84 19.59 4.21
C ASN A 253 2.85 20.19 3.21
N GLU A 254 3.93 20.78 3.71
CA GLU A 254 5.01 21.31 2.86
C GLU A 254 5.72 20.16 2.13
N LYS A 255 6.17 19.14 2.87
CA LYS A 255 6.99 18.05 2.32
C LYS A 255 6.27 17.17 1.31
N VAL A 256 4.96 16.99 1.46
CA VAL A 256 4.13 16.26 0.50
C VAL A 256 3.91 17.04 -0.80
N ARG A 257 4.03 18.37 -0.78
CA ARG A 257 3.85 19.24 -1.94
C ARG A 257 5.11 19.45 -2.77
N THR A 258 6.29 19.14 -2.22
CA THR A 258 7.51 19.18 -3.01
C THR A 258 7.51 18.03 -4.02
N ASP A 259 8.13 18.25 -5.17
CA ASP A 259 8.41 17.22 -6.17
C ASP A 259 9.65 16.36 -5.81
N GLU A 260 10.45 16.84 -4.86
CA GLU A 260 11.68 16.18 -4.43
C GLU A 260 11.41 14.84 -3.71
N ILE A 261 12.03 13.77 -4.18
CA ILE A 261 11.91 12.42 -3.61
C ILE A 261 13.31 11.91 -3.28
N ASN A 262 13.47 11.37 -2.07
CA ASN A 262 14.72 10.75 -1.67
C ASN A 262 15.08 9.59 -2.62
N PRO A 263 16.22 9.64 -3.34
CA PRO A 263 16.61 8.60 -4.29
C PRO A 263 16.74 7.20 -3.67
N ILE A 264 17.04 7.12 -2.36
CA ILE A 264 17.12 5.85 -1.62
C ILE A 264 15.73 5.23 -1.48
N PHE A 265 14.72 6.03 -1.16
CA PHE A 265 13.33 5.55 -1.07
C PHE A 265 12.84 5.10 -2.44
N HIS A 266 13.19 5.87 -3.48
CA HIS A 266 12.92 5.50 -4.86
C HIS A 266 13.54 4.14 -5.18
N HIS A 267 14.84 3.98 -5.02
CA HIS A 267 15.47 2.69 -5.32
C HIS A 267 14.87 1.52 -4.51
N HIS A 268 14.53 1.73 -3.24
CA HIS A 268 13.96 0.69 -2.38
C HIS A 268 12.56 0.24 -2.81
N LEU A 269 11.72 1.16 -3.27
CA LEU A 269 10.33 0.88 -3.66
C LEU A 269 10.18 0.42 -5.11
N TYR A 270 11.26 0.55 -5.90
CA TYR A 270 11.27 0.15 -7.30
C TYR A 270 10.85 -1.32 -7.49
N SER A 271 9.85 -1.55 -8.34
CA SER A 271 9.28 -2.87 -8.64
C SER A 271 8.75 -3.64 -7.41
N GLN A 272 8.41 -2.95 -6.32
CA GLN A 272 7.84 -3.55 -5.10
C GLN A 272 6.31 -3.50 -5.05
N ARG A 273 5.64 -3.34 -6.20
CA ARG A 273 4.18 -3.34 -6.33
C ARG A 273 3.74 -4.51 -7.21
N LEU A 274 2.77 -5.26 -6.72
CA LEU A 274 2.05 -6.30 -7.45
C LEU A 274 0.65 -5.79 -7.75
N GLU A 275 0.25 -5.90 -9.00
CA GLU A 275 -1.12 -5.66 -9.47
C GLU A 275 -1.77 -7.00 -9.80
N VAL A 276 -3.00 -7.19 -9.34
CA VAL A 276 -3.80 -8.37 -9.61
C VAL A 276 -4.81 -8.01 -10.69
N ASP A 277 -4.92 -8.85 -11.72
CA ASP A 277 -5.92 -8.64 -12.77
C ASP A 277 -7.33 -8.62 -12.16
N GLY A 278 -8.10 -7.56 -12.44
CA GLY A 278 -9.47 -7.43 -11.94
C GLY A 278 -10.48 -8.37 -12.60
N ILE A 279 -10.08 -9.07 -13.68
CA ILE A 279 -10.90 -10.07 -14.35
C ILE A 279 -10.58 -11.43 -13.74
N LEU A 280 -11.55 -11.99 -13.02
CA LEU A 280 -11.38 -13.30 -12.39
C LEU A 280 -11.53 -14.41 -13.44
N PRO A 281 -10.66 -15.44 -13.40
CA PRO A 281 -10.78 -16.62 -14.25
C PRO A 281 -12.04 -17.40 -13.89
N HIS A 282 -12.73 -17.97 -14.89
CA HIS A 282 -13.86 -18.88 -14.67
C HIS A 282 -13.42 -20.33 -14.54
N LYS A 283 -12.29 -20.69 -15.17
CA LYS A 283 -11.62 -21.99 -15.10
C LYS A 283 -10.11 -21.80 -14.99
N ASP A 284 -9.42 -22.83 -14.52
CA ASP A 284 -7.95 -22.86 -14.43
C ASP A 284 -7.25 -22.57 -15.77
N SER A 285 -7.84 -23.00 -16.90
CA SER A 285 -7.33 -22.66 -18.24
C SER A 285 -7.37 -21.16 -18.57
N ASP A 286 -8.12 -20.35 -17.81
CA ASP A 286 -8.19 -18.89 -18.01
C ASP A 286 -7.05 -18.15 -17.29
N LEU A 287 -6.52 -18.71 -16.19
CA LEU A 287 -5.23 -18.28 -15.59
C LEU A 287 -4.07 -18.55 -16.57
N SER A 288 -4.30 -19.53 -17.41
CA SER A 288 -3.47 -19.94 -18.50
C SER A 288 -3.58 -18.89 -19.63
N VAL A 289 -2.69 -17.90 -19.56
CA VAL A 289 -2.03 -17.35 -20.77
C VAL A 289 -1.12 -18.44 -21.40
N SER A 290 -1.32 -19.72 -21.03
CA SER A 290 -0.31 -20.76 -21.02
C SER A 290 -0.57 -21.91 -21.96
N ILE A 291 -1.66 -21.93 -22.74
CA ILE A 291 -1.76 -22.87 -23.86
C ILE A 291 -0.58 -22.62 -24.81
N ASN A 292 -0.32 -21.35 -25.16
CA ASN A 292 0.87 -20.97 -25.94
C ASN A 292 2.19 -21.19 -25.15
N ARG A 293 2.19 -21.01 -23.83
CA ARG A 293 3.41 -21.22 -23.00
C ARG A 293 3.82 -22.69 -22.88
N LEU A 294 2.88 -23.59 -22.65
CA LEU A 294 3.12 -25.04 -22.60
C LEU A 294 3.56 -25.53 -23.97
N GLU A 295 2.90 -25.09 -25.05
CA GLU A 295 3.34 -25.38 -26.42
C GLU A 295 4.76 -24.87 -26.70
N ILE A 296 5.08 -23.65 -26.30
CA ILE A 296 6.42 -23.07 -26.43
C ILE A 296 7.45 -23.83 -25.60
N ILE A 297 7.18 -24.12 -24.31
CA ILE A 297 8.11 -24.88 -23.47
C ILE A 297 8.31 -26.27 -24.05
N ASN A 298 7.24 -26.96 -24.47
CA ASN A 298 7.32 -28.26 -25.11
C ASN A 298 8.13 -28.22 -26.41
N PHE A 299 7.97 -27.16 -27.21
CA PHE A 299 8.82 -26.90 -28.37
C PHE A 299 10.30 -26.69 -27.98
N LEU A 300 10.57 -26.05 -26.84
CA LEU A 300 11.92 -25.79 -26.35
C LEU A 300 12.54 -26.96 -25.57
N ILE A 301 11.78 -27.97 -25.14
CA ILE A 301 12.33 -29.16 -24.47
C ILE A 301 13.37 -29.83 -25.37
N GLY A 302 14.54 -30.11 -24.81
CA GLY A 302 15.66 -30.73 -25.50
C GLY A 302 17.02 -30.14 -25.14
N SER A 303 18.03 -30.65 -25.83
CA SER A 303 19.43 -30.34 -25.58
C SER A 303 19.98 -29.42 -26.67
N TYR A 304 20.65 -28.36 -26.25
CA TYR A 304 21.20 -27.33 -27.10
C TYR A 304 22.70 -27.27 -26.92
N ARG A 305 23.43 -27.16 -28.03
CA ARG A 305 24.88 -26.99 -28.04
C ARG A 305 25.26 -25.83 -28.93
N GLY A 306 26.23 -25.06 -28.51
CA GLY A 306 26.74 -24.00 -29.35
C GLY A 306 27.80 -23.19 -28.65
N TYR A 307 27.84 -21.92 -29.00
CA TYR A 307 29.02 -21.11 -28.75
C TYR A 307 28.65 -19.71 -28.29
N TYR A 308 29.50 -19.14 -27.45
CA TYR A 308 29.45 -17.77 -27.01
C TYR A 308 30.73 -17.06 -27.38
N LEU A 309 30.59 -15.81 -27.78
CA LEU A 309 31.71 -14.94 -28.09
C LEU A 309 31.98 -14.04 -26.88
N ASP A 310 33.15 -14.22 -26.27
CA ASP A 310 33.55 -13.38 -25.14
C ASP A 310 33.97 -11.97 -25.59
N ARG A 311 34.26 -11.09 -24.62
CA ARG A 311 34.68 -9.70 -24.92
C ARG A 311 35.98 -9.62 -25.74
N ASN A 312 36.80 -10.65 -25.69
CA ASN A 312 38.06 -10.76 -26.41
C ASN A 312 37.91 -11.50 -27.74
N GLN A 313 36.67 -11.75 -28.19
CA GLN A 313 36.36 -12.47 -29.43
C GLN A 313 36.77 -13.95 -29.41
N TYR A 314 36.96 -14.54 -28.23
CA TYR A 314 37.18 -15.97 -28.10
C TYR A 314 35.86 -16.72 -28.07
N LEU A 315 35.87 -17.88 -28.72
CA LEU A 315 34.72 -18.74 -28.82
C LEU A 315 34.70 -19.76 -27.68
N ILE A 316 33.62 -19.77 -26.90
CA ILE A 316 33.46 -20.60 -25.71
C ILE A 316 32.30 -21.56 -25.92
N HIS A 317 32.48 -22.83 -25.56
CA HIS A 317 31.43 -23.84 -25.70
C HIS A 317 30.36 -23.72 -24.61
N ILE A 318 29.10 -23.86 -25.04
CA ILE A 318 27.93 -23.83 -24.17
C ILE A 318 27.04 -25.02 -24.47
N THR A 319 26.56 -25.66 -23.41
CA THR A 319 25.44 -26.59 -23.50
C THR A 319 24.29 -26.13 -22.63
N PHE A 320 23.08 -26.09 -23.19
CA PHE A 320 21.87 -25.69 -22.49
C PHE A 320 20.82 -26.78 -22.66
N HIS A 321 20.11 -27.14 -21.61
CA HIS A 321 19.10 -28.19 -21.63
C HIS A 321 17.82 -27.67 -21.01
N VAL A 322 16.70 -27.90 -21.68
CA VAL A 322 15.35 -27.72 -21.14
C VAL A 322 14.79 -29.11 -20.86
N ILE A 323 14.58 -29.42 -19.59
CA ILE A 323 14.39 -30.78 -19.08
C ILE A 323 12.93 -31.22 -19.19
N ASN A 324 12.00 -30.36 -18.75
CA ASN A 324 10.59 -30.72 -18.63
C ASN A 324 9.66 -29.52 -18.79
N GLU A 325 8.36 -29.80 -18.73
CA GLU A 325 7.27 -28.82 -18.89
C GLU A 325 7.21 -27.79 -17.76
N LEU A 326 7.88 -28.05 -16.63
CA LEU A 326 8.02 -27.09 -15.52
C LEU A 326 9.04 -25.99 -15.84
N GLY A 327 9.79 -26.14 -16.95
CA GLY A 327 10.84 -25.21 -17.34
C GLY A 327 12.14 -25.42 -16.57
N GLU A 328 12.38 -26.60 -15.99
CA GLU A 328 13.68 -26.93 -15.39
C GLU A 328 14.77 -26.94 -16.45
N ILE A 329 15.91 -26.35 -16.14
CA ILE A 329 16.98 -26.11 -17.11
C ILE A 329 18.36 -26.39 -16.53
N LYS A 330 19.28 -26.78 -17.41
CA LYS A 330 20.71 -26.93 -17.10
C LYS A 330 21.54 -26.19 -18.13
N LEU A 331 22.34 -25.24 -17.65
CA LEU A 331 23.33 -24.54 -18.46
C LEU A 331 24.71 -25.01 -18.02
N LYS A 332 25.59 -25.26 -18.99
CA LYS A 332 27.01 -25.49 -18.73
C LYS A 332 27.81 -24.62 -19.68
N ILE A 333 28.67 -23.79 -19.09
CA ILE A 333 29.63 -22.94 -19.79
C ILE A 333 31.01 -23.46 -19.38
N ASN A 334 31.78 -23.98 -20.34
CA ASN A 334 33.03 -24.68 -20.05
C ASN A 334 32.84 -25.77 -18.97
N ASN A 335 33.48 -25.63 -17.80
CA ASN A 335 33.43 -26.59 -16.70
C ASN A 335 32.42 -26.21 -15.61
N THR A 336 31.76 -25.06 -15.74
CA THR A 336 30.81 -24.56 -14.74
C THR A 336 29.39 -24.98 -15.12
N ASN A 337 28.68 -25.57 -14.16
CA ASN A 337 27.29 -26.01 -14.34
C ASN A 337 26.35 -25.13 -13.54
N PHE A 338 25.20 -24.82 -14.12
CA PHE A 338 24.13 -24.03 -13.54
C PHE A 338 22.81 -24.79 -13.69
N GLU A 339 22.03 -24.81 -12.63
CA GLU A 339 20.69 -25.41 -12.61
C GLU A 339 19.70 -24.32 -12.17
N GLY A 340 18.53 -24.27 -12.82
CA GLY A 340 17.59 -23.19 -12.61
C GLY A 340 16.20 -23.48 -13.17
N ILE A 341 15.37 -22.46 -13.16
CA ILE A 341 14.01 -22.51 -13.73
C ILE A 341 13.89 -21.42 -14.79
N GLY A 342 13.53 -21.83 -16.01
CA GLY A 342 13.21 -20.96 -17.12
C GLY A 342 11.76 -20.45 -17.03
N ARG A 343 11.59 -19.15 -17.24
CA ARG A 343 10.31 -18.45 -17.29
C ARG A 343 10.20 -17.71 -18.63
N LEU A 344 9.08 -17.87 -19.33
CA LEU A 344 8.82 -17.09 -20.53
C LEU A 344 8.52 -15.64 -20.16
N ASN A 345 9.24 -14.71 -20.78
CA ASN A 345 8.93 -13.29 -20.66
C ASN A 345 7.70 -12.95 -21.51
N LYS A 346 6.65 -12.37 -20.90
CA LYS A 346 5.40 -12.00 -21.58
C LYS A 346 5.59 -10.93 -22.67
N THR A 347 6.64 -10.10 -22.58
CA THR A 347 6.85 -8.97 -23.50
C THR A 347 7.87 -9.24 -24.60
N GLU A 348 8.75 -10.23 -24.48
CA GLU A 348 9.96 -10.28 -25.34
C GLU A 348 10.23 -11.59 -26.10
N ASN A 349 9.33 -12.59 -26.10
CA ASN A 349 9.57 -13.87 -26.79
C ASN A 349 10.90 -14.55 -26.39
N TYR A 350 11.34 -14.42 -25.13
CA TYR A 350 12.50 -15.12 -24.57
C TYR A 350 12.09 -16.07 -23.45
N LEU A 351 12.78 -17.21 -23.36
CA LEU A 351 12.86 -18.03 -22.17
C LEU A 351 14.00 -17.48 -21.30
N ILE A 352 13.66 -16.81 -20.20
CA ILE A 352 14.61 -16.22 -19.26
C ILE A 352 14.81 -17.18 -18.08
N SER A 353 16.06 -17.46 -17.79
CA SER A 353 16.52 -18.44 -16.83
C SER A 353 17.21 -17.73 -15.69
N GLU A 354 16.76 -17.96 -14.46
CA GLU A 354 17.47 -17.54 -13.26
C GLU A 354 18.10 -18.78 -12.62
N PHE A 355 19.42 -18.76 -12.46
CA PHE A 355 20.15 -19.84 -11.80
C PHE A 355 20.48 -19.44 -10.37
N ASN A 356 20.25 -20.38 -9.44
CA ASN A 356 20.66 -20.22 -8.05
C ASN A 356 21.87 -21.10 -7.81
N GLU A 357 23.02 -20.49 -7.51
CA GLU A 357 24.17 -21.24 -7.02
C GLU A 357 23.94 -21.61 -5.55
N LYS A 358 24.27 -22.85 -5.14
CA LYS A 358 24.19 -23.23 -3.72
C LYS A 358 25.08 -22.29 -2.90
N ASN A 359 24.47 -21.54 -1.98
CA ASN A 359 25.10 -20.65 -1.00
C ASN A 359 25.62 -19.30 -1.53
N GLN A 360 25.19 -18.81 -2.70
CA GLN A 360 25.47 -17.43 -3.14
C GLN A 360 24.24 -16.77 -3.78
N THR A 361 24.04 -15.48 -3.51
CA THR A 361 23.07 -14.61 -4.22
C THR A 361 23.67 -14.12 -5.54
N SER A 362 24.14 -15.04 -6.39
CA SER A 362 24.61 -14.75 -7.74
C SER A 362 23.41 -14.83 -8.71
N TYR A 363 22.88 -13.68 -9.11
CA TYR A 363 21.78 -13.58 -10.08
C TYR A 363 22.31 -13.79 -11.50
N SER A 364 22.49 -15.05 -11.90
CA SER A 364 22.86 -15.38 -13.27
C SER A 364 21.62 -15.49 -14.15
N GLN A 365 21.56 -14.67 -15.21
CA GLN A 365 20.50 -14.69 -16.20
C GLN A 365 20.98 -15.27 -17.52
N PHE A 366 20.23 -16.24 -18.05
CA PHE A 366 20.38 -16.75 -19.41
C PHE A 366 19.05 -16.64 -20.13
N SER A 367 19.04 -16.04 -21.31
CA SER A 367 17.84 -15.92 -22.13
C SER A 367 18.03 -16.68 -23.43
N LEU A 368 17.02 -17.43 -23.85
CA LEU A 368 16.94 -18.08 -25.15
C LEU A 368 15.78 -17.47 -25.93
N GLN A 369 16.03 -16.96 -27.13
CA GLN A 369 14.96 -16.47 -28.00
C GLN A 369 14.07 -17.65 -28.39
N VAL A 370 12.77 -17.53 -28.17
CA VAL A 370 11.79 -18.60 -28.47
C VAL A 370 11.70 -18.85 -29.97
N GLN A 371 11.73 -17.78 -30.76
CA GLN A 371 11.72 -17.88 -32.22
C GLN A 371 13.12 -18.21 -32.73
N PRO A 372 13.31 -19.36 -33.40
CA PRO A 372 14.61 -19.70 -33.96
C PRO A 372 14.94 -18.78 -35.16
N LEU A 373 16.24 -18.53 -35.38
CA LEU A 373 16.75 -17.80 -36.55
C LEU A 373 16.57 -18.62 -37.83
N GLU A 374 16.90 -19.91 -37.73
CA GLU A 374 16.78 -20.93 -38.75
C GLU A 374 16.35 -22.24 -38.08
N LYS A 375 15.98 -23.26 -38.84
CA LYS A 375 15.59 -24.55 -38.26
C LYS A 375 16.66 -25.03 -37.25
N ASP A 376 16.21 -25.26 -36.02
CA ASP A 376 17.03 -25.71 -34.89
C ASP A 376 18.14 -24.73 -34.44
N LEU A 377 18.20 -23.50 -34.95
CA LEU A 377 19.20 -22.47 -34.60
C LEU A 377 18.59 -21.33 -33.77
N PHE A 378 19.15 -21.06 -32.60
CA PHE A 378 18.60 -20.14 -31.61
C PHE A 378 19.64 -19.13 -31.14
N VAL A 379 19.20 -17.92 -30.86
CA VAL A 379 20.01 -16.89 -30.19
C VAL A 379 19.77 -16.97 -28.70
N SER A 380 20.85 -16.81 -27.94
CA SER A 380 20.81 -16.61 -26.50
C SER A 380 21.53 -15.34 -26.11
N HIS A 381 21.12 -14.74 -25.00
CA HIS A 381 21.88 -13.69 -24.33
C HIS A 381 22.14 -14.09 -22.90
N MET A 382 23.33 -13.77 -22.42
CA MET A 382 23.78 -14.22 -21.11
C MET A 382 24.32 -13.06 -20.30
N LEU A 383 24.00 -13.09 -19.03
CA LEU A 383 24.62 -12.30 -17.97
C LEU A 383 24.79 -13.22 -16.76
N VAL A 384 25.89 -13.98 -16.75
CA VAL A 384 26.15 -15.02 -15.75
C VAL A 384 27.27 -14.55 -14.84
N TYR A 385 27.00 -14.55 -13.54
CA TYR A 385 27.96 -14.19 -12.50
C TYR A 385 28.57 -15.46 -11.93
N THR A 386 29.90 -15.58 -12.00
CA THR A 386 30.65 -16.71 -11.44
C THR A 386 31.73 -16.18 -10.52
N GLY A 387 31.50 -16.25 -9.21
CA GLY A 387 32.40 -15.62 -8.22
C GLY A 387 32.53 -14.11 -8.45
N GLY A 388 33.74 -13.62 -8.74
CA GLY A 388 34.02 -12.20 -9.03
C GLY A 388 33.98 -11.81 -10.51
N SER A 389 33.66 -12.73 -11.42
CA SER A 389 33.67 -12.50 -12.86
C SER A 389 32.25 -12.46 -13.45
N VAL A 390 32.07 -11.65 -14.50
CA VAL A 390 30.81 -11.51 -15.23
C VAL A 390 31.00 -12.00 -16.66
N ILE A 391 30.27 -13.05 -17.02
CA ILE A 391 30.16 -13.54 -18.39
C ILE A 391 28.96 -12.83 -19.03
N ASN A 392 29.21 -12.00 -20.03
CA ASN A 392 28.15 -11.25 -20.70
C ASN A 392 28.32 -11.28 -22.22
N GLY A 393 27.27 -11.69 -22.91
CA GLY A 393 27.09 -11.40 -24.33
C GLY A 393 26.18 -12.39 -25.02
N LYS A 394 26.35 -12.52 -26.33
CA LYS A 394 25.46 -13.25 -27.21
C LYS A 394 25.99 -14.66 -27.48
N GLY A 395 25.12 -15.66 -27.38
CA GLY A 395 25.41 -17.04 -27.70
C GLY A 395 24.53 -17.53 -28.84
N LEU A 396 25.05 -18.47 -29.63
CA LEU A 396 24.36 -19.09 -30.74
C LEU A 396 24.28 -20.59 -30.46
N LEU A 397 23.07 -21.14 -30.46
CA LEU A 397 22.78 -22.49 -30.00
C LEU A 397 22.02 -23.29 -31.04
N TRP A 398 22.47 -24.51 -31.30
CA TRP A 398 21.76 -25.48 -32.11
C TRP A 398 21.04 -26.46 -31.21
N LYS A 399 19.75 -26.69 -31.47
CA LYS A 399 19.00 -27.79 -30.87
C LYS A 399 19.52 -29.11 -31.46
N VAL A 400 19.92 -30.02 -30.58
CA VAL A 400 20.58 -31.27 -30.94
C VAL A 400 19.64 -32.43 -30.68
N ASN A 401 19.51 -33.31 -31.66
CA ASN A 401 18.87 -34.60 -31.46
C ASN A 401 19.90 -35.57 -30.86
N GLU A 402 19.72 -35.93 -29.58
CA GLU A 402 20.67 -36.75 -28.82
C GLU A 402 20.94 -38.12 -29.47
N LYS A 403 20.02 -38.63 -30.30
CA LYS A 403 20.18 -39.91 -31.00
C LYS A 403 21.21 -39.89 -32.14
N ASN A 404 21.57 -38.71 -32.67
CA ASN A 404 22.41 -38.58 -33.89
C ASN A 404 23.64 -37.68 -33.71
N SER A 405 23.91 -37.14 -32.51
CA SER A 405 25.01 -36.21 -32.34
C SER A 405 26.34 -36.93 -32.13
N LYS A 406 27.26 -36.82 -33.11
CA LYS A 406 28.69 -37.00 -32.82
C LYS A 406 29.08 -35.91 -31.81
N GLY A 407 29.61 -36.32 -30.67
CA GLY A 407 30.10 -35.38 -29.65
C GLY A 407 31.09 -34.41 -30.28
N ILE A 408 30.92 -33.12 -30.03
CA ILE A 408 31.96 -32.14 -30.31
C ILE A 408 33.10 -32.49 -29.35
N PRO A 409 34.34 -32.73 -29.82
CA PRO A 409 35.44 -33.03 -28.92
C PRO A 409 35.64 -31.83 -28.00
N LEU A 410 35.53 -32.05 -26.69
CA LEU A 410 36.00 -31.10 -25.70
C LEU A 410 37.52 -31.17 -25.75
N THR A 411 38.16 -30.27 -26.50
CA THR A 411 39.59 -30.02 -26.31
C THR A 411 39.78 -29.46 -24.90
N ASN A 412 40.88 -29.77 -24.23
CA ASN A 412 41.19 -29.29 -22.87
C ASN A 412 41.44 -27.77 -22.79
N GLU A 413 41.15 -27.03 -23.86
CA GLU A 413 41.34 -25.60 -23.97
C GLU A 413 40.03 -24.87 -23.64
N PHE A 414 40.11 -23.83 -22.82
CA PHE A 414 38.94 -23.01 -22.42
C PHE A 414 38.31 -22.25 -23.59
N TYR A 415 39.01 -22.17 -24.72
CA TYR A 415 38.63 -21.48 -25.94
C TYR A 415 38.71 -22.45 -27.12
N ILE A 416 37.81 -22.28 -28.07
CA ILE A 416 37.77 -23.11 -29.28
C ILE A 416 38.31 -22.31 -30.45
N ASN A 417 39.25 -22.89 -31.19
CA ASN A 417 39.72 -22.31 -32.43
C ASN A 417 38.66 -22.52 -33.53
N LYS A 418 38.39 -21.48 -34.33
CA LYS A 418 37.44 -21.57 -35.46
C LYS A 418 37.81 -22.68 -36.44
N SER A 419 39.09 -23.02 -36.56
CA SER A 419 39.58 -24.13 -37.38
C SER A 419 39.03 -25.50 -36.98
N ASP A 420 38.59 -25.64 -35.73
CA ASP A 420 38.15 -26.92 -35.16
C ASP A 420 36.62 -27.11 -35.25
N ILE A 421 35.95 -26.17 -35.91
CA ILE A 421 34.50 -26.11 -36.05
C ILE A 421 34.12 -26.38 -37.50
N ASP A 422 32.99 -27.05 -37.70
CA ASP A 422 32.40 -27.25 -39.03
C ASP A 422 32.31 -25.90 -39.79
N PRO A 423 32.88 -25.77 -41.00
CA PRO A 423 32.86 -24.54 -41.77
C PRO A 423 31.48 -23.91 -41.93
N GLN A 424 30.42 -24.73 -42.06
CA GLN A 424 29.05 -24.23 -42.15
C GLN A 424 28.58 -23.55 -40.85
N LYS A 425 29.05 -24.04 -39.70
CA LYS A 425 28.79 -23.40 -38.41
C LYS A 425 29.64 -22.16 -38.21
N VAL A 426 30.87 -22.13 -38.71
CA VAL A 426 31.73 -20.93 -38.67
C VAL A 426 31.08 -19.77 -39.43
N GLU A 427 30.55 -20.02 -40.63
CA GLU A 427 29.80 -19.02 -41.39
C GLU A 427 28.62 -18.46 -40.60
N LYS A 428 27.84 -19.33 -39.94
CA LYS A 428 26.70 -18.91 -39.10
C LYS A 428 27.13 -18.17 -37.85
N ILE A 429 28.25 -18.55 -37.24
CA ILE A 429 28.85 -17.83 -36.11
C ILE A 429 29.20 -16.41 -36.56
N GLU A 430 29.91 -16.24 -37.68
CA GLU A 430 30.30 -14.92 -38.19
C GLU A 430 29.11 -14.07 -38.65
N GLN A 431 28.03 -14.71 -39.08
CA GLN A 431 26.80 -14.03 -39.49
C GLN A 431 25.98 -13.51 -38.29
N TYR A 432 25.94 -14.26 -37.18
CA TYR A 432 24.96 -14.02 -36.11
C TYR A 432 25.55 -13.68 -34.73
N LEU A 433 26.84 -13.95 -34.49
CA LEU A 433 27.60 -13.56 -33.29
C LEU A 433 28.61 -12.48 -33.65
#